data_AF-A0A1Q7L0F9-F1
#
_entry.id   AF-A0A1Q7L0F9-F1
#
_cell.length_a   1.000
_cell.length_b   1.000
_cell.length_c   1.000
_cell.angle_alpha   90.00
_cell.angle_beta   90.00
_cell.angle_gamma   90.00
#
_symmetry.space_group_name_H-M   'P 1'
#
loop_
_entity.id
_entity.type
_entity.pdbx_description
1 polymer ?
#
loop_
_entity_poly.entity_id
_entity_poly.type
_entity_poly.pdbx_seq_one_letter_code
_entity_poly.pdbx_strand_id
1 'polypeptide(L)'
;MPQEVSISYQAVKSKVYKLIDALVEGDKTEAEVQESMRRWWSLIHPADRPVAQKYVLMVLQKSNTSLGAMSEGLVAFKEFKAVREPASEKPPKLHPVPSQSQFSSPI
;
A
#
# COMPACT_ATOMS: atom_id res chain seq x y z
N MET A 1 -16.27 -38.72 -2.62
CA MET A 1 -15.59 -38.35 -3.88
C MET A 1 -14.57 -37.26 -3.55
N PRO A 2 -13.27 -37.46 -3.74
CA PRO A 2 -12.29 -36.40 -3.49
C PRO A 2 -12.47 -35.32 -4.57
N GLN A 3 -12.73 -34.08 -4.15
CA GLN A 3 -12.87 -32.96 -5.08
C GLN A 3 -11.50 -32.71 -5.71
N GLU A 4 -11.33 -33.11 -6.97
CA GLU A 4 -10.14 -32.77 -7.74
C GLU A 4 -10.10 -31.25 -7.93
N VAL A 5 -9.11 -30.60 -7.32
CA VAL A 5 -8.94 -29.14 -7.46
C VAL A 5 -8.33 -28.87 -8.83
N SER A 6 -9.15 -28.45 -9.80
CA SER A 6 -8.61 -27.93 -11.06
C SER A 6 -7.73 -26.70 -10.78
N ILE A 7 -6.44 -26.82 -11.05
CA ILE A 7 -5.47 -25.76 -10.81
C ILE A 7 -5.59 -24.68 -11.89
N SER A 8 -6.26 -23.58 -11.55
CA SER A 8 -6.26 -22.35 -12.34
C SER A 8 -5.47 -21.25 -11.65
N TYR A 9 -4.92 -20.32 -12.43
CA TYR A 9 -4.27 -19.13 -11.87
C TYR A 9 -5.17 -18.36 -10.91
N GLN A 10 -6.47 -18.23 -11.22
CA GLN A 10 -7.42 -17.51 -10.37
C GLN A 10 -7.66 -18.23 -9.03
N ALA A 11 -7.73 -19.56 -9.04
CA ALA A 11 -7.87 -20.34 -7.81
C ALA A 11 -6.65 -20.16 -6.89
N VAL A 12 -5.44 -20.23 -7.46
CA VAL A 12 -4.18 -20.01 -6.73
C VAL A 12 -4.12 -18.58 -6.19
N LYS A 13 -4.43 -17.58 -7.03
CA LYS A 13 -4.46 -16.16 -6.64
C LYS A 13 -5.43 -15.93 -5.47
N SER A 14 -6.66 -16.45 -5.57
CA SER A 14 -7.65 -16.32 -4.51
C SER A 14 -7.20 -16.97 -3.21
N LYS A 15 -6.60 -18.18 -3.28
CA LYS A 15 -6.07 -18.87 -2.09
C LYS A 15 -4.96 -18.07 -1.41
N VAL A 16 -4.01 -17.53 -2.18
CA VAL A 16 -2.88 -16.76 -1.64
C VAL A 16 -3.37 -15.45 -1.02
N TYR A 17 -4.24 -14.70 -1.71
CA TYR A 17 -4.74 -13.43 -1.19
C TYR A 17 -5.56 -13.60 0.09
N LYS A 18 -6.44 -14.61 0.16
CA LYS A 18 -7.16 -14.92 1.40
C LYS A 18 -6.25 -15.26 2.58
N LEU A 19 -5.06 -15.82 2.33
CA LEU A 19 -4.10 -16.10 3.39
C LEU A 19 -3.32 -14.85 3.81
N ILE A 20 -3.01 -13.97 2.85
CA ILE A 20 -2.42 -12.66 3.14
C ILE A 20 -3.40 -11.82 3.96
N ASP A 21 -4.64 -11.70 3.50
CA ASP A 21 -5.69 -10.93 4.18
C ASP A 21 -5.89 -11.42 5.61
N ALA A 22 -6.06 -12.74 5.81
CA ALA A 22 -6.21 -13.32 7.14
C ALA A 22 -4.99 -13.09 8.07
N LEU A 23 -3.78 -13.03 7.51
CA LEU A 23 -2.58 -12.71 8.30
C LEU A 23 -2.53 -11.22 8.67
N VAL A 24 -2.89 -10.35 7.74
CA VAL A 24 -2.91 -8.89 7.91
C VAL A 24 -3.99 -8.47 8.91
N GLU A 25 -5.15 -9.11 8.86
CA GLU A 25 -6.28 -8.87 9.78
C GLU A 25 -6.04 -9.45 11.18
N GLY A 26 -5.05 -10.33 11.34
CA GLY A 26 -4.76 -11.03 12.60
C GLY A 26 -5.67 -12.23 12.86
N ASP A 27 -6.52 -12.61 11.89
CA ASP A 27 -7.38 -13.79 11.93
C ASP A 27 -6.60 -15.11 11.95
N LYS A 28 -5.38 -15.12 11.38
CA LYS A 28 -4.47 -16.25 11.38
C LYS A 28 -3.06 -15.84 11.76
N THR A 29 -2.42 -16.66 12.56
CA THR A 29 -0.98 -16.61 12.81
C THR A 29 -0.19 -17.12 11.60
N GLU A 30 1.11 -16.80 11.58
CA GLU A 30 2.03 -17.31 10.55
C GLU A 30 2.03 -18.84 10.47
N ALA A 31 1.98 -19.51 11.62
CA ALA A 31 1.95 -20.98 11.70
C ALA A 31 0.67 -21.55 11.07
N GLU A 32 -0.48 -20.92 11.29
CA GLU A 32 -1.76 -21.34 10.71
C GLU A 32 -1.83 -21.10 9.20
N VAL A 33 -1.19 -20.03 8.72
CA VAL A 33 -1.04 -19.77 7.29
C VAL A 33 -0.17 -20.85 6.64
N GLN A 34 0.99 -21.17 7.24
CA GLN A 34 1.89 -22.22 6.74
C GLN A 34 1.19 -23.58 6.69
N GLU A 35 0.45 -23.94 7.74
CA GLU A 35 -0.28 -25.19 7.80
C GLU A 35 -1.45 -25.23 6.79
N SER A 36 -2.19 -24.12 6.65
CA SER A 36 -3.24 -23.97 5.63
C SER A 36 -2.70 -24.10 4.21
N MET A 37 -1.49 -23.60 3.95
CA MET A 37 -0.81 -23.75 2.67
C MET A 37 -0.35 -25.19 2.44
N ARG A 38 0.23 -25.84 3.46
CA ARG A 38 0.65 -27.24 3.42
C ARG A 38 -0.53 -28.19 3.14
N ARG A 39 -1.66 -28.00 3.84
CA ARG A 39 -2.89 -28.77 3.62
C ARG A 39 -3.41 -28.55 2.21
N TRP A 40 -3.49 -27.31 1.76
CA TRP A 40 -3.92 -27.02 0.39
C TRP A 40 -3.02 -27.67 -0.66
N TRP A 41 -1.69 -27.62 -0.48
CA TRP A 41 -0.72 -28.27 -1.37
C TRP A 41 -0.91 -29.78 -1.46
N SER A 42 -1.28 -30.42 -0.35
CA SER A 42 -1.54 -31.87 -0.30
C SER A 42 -2.77 -32.31 -1.12
N LEU A 43 -3.72 -31.39 -1.35
CA LEU A 43 -4.92 -31.63 -2.16
C LEU A 43 -4.67 -31.48 -3.67
N ILE A 44 -3.52 -30.93 -4.07
CA ILE A 44 -3.17 -30.72 -5.47
C ILE A 44 -2.67 -32.03 -6.06
N HIS A 45 -3.28 -32.43 -7.17
CA HIS A 45 -2.88 -33.62 -7.91
C HIS A 45 -1.39 -33.52 -8.31
N PRO A 46 -0.57 -34.58 -8.13
CA PRO A 46 0.87 -34.51 -8.38
C PRO A 46 1.25 -33.98 -9.77
N ALA A 47 0.47 -34.28 -10.80
CA ALA A 47 0.69 -33.82 -12.17
C ALA A 47 0.51 -32.29 -12.33
N ASP A 48 -0.32 -31.66 -11.50
CA ASP A 48 -0.61 -30.22 -11.57
C ASP A 48 0.31 -29.39 -10.69
N ARG A 49 1.11 -30.02 -9.81
CA ARG A 49 2.02 -29.33 -8.88
C ARG A 49 2.99 -28.38 -9.57
N PRO A 50 3.62 -28.72 -10.72
CA PRO A 50 4.51 -27.78 -11.41
C PRO A 50 3.78 -26.49 -11.84
N VAL A 51 2.54 -26.63 -12.31
CA VAL A 51 1.70 -25.49 -12.72
C VAL A 51 1.26 -24.68 -11.50
N ALA A 52 0.83 -25.34 -10.43
CA ALA A 52 0.47 -24.69 -9.16
C ALA A 52 1.65 -23.90 -8.58
N GLN A 53 2.85 -24.50 -8.56
CA GLN A 53 4.08 -23.86 -8.08
C GLN A 53 4.37 -22.58 -8.87
N LYS A 54 4.31 -22.67 -10.21
CA LYS A 54 4.50 -21.52 -11.10
C LYS A 54 3.53 -20.39 -10.78
N TYR A 55 2.24 -20.71 -10.57
CA TYR A 55 1.24 -19.71 -10.22
C TYR A 55 1.45 -19.11 -8.84
N VAL A 56 1.80 -19.91 -7.83
CA VAL A 56 2.10 -19.42 -6.47
C VAL A 56 3.25 -18.42 -6.52
N LEU A 57 4.37 -18.80 -7.16
CA LEU A 57 5.53 -17.92 -7.30
C LEU A 57 5.18 -16.63 -8.03
N MET A 58 4.40 -16.72 -9.12
CA MET A 58 3.98 -15.55 -9.90
C MET A 58 3.08 -14.61 -9.08
N VAL A 59 2.15 -15.13 -8.28
CA VAL A 59 1.28 -14.32 -7.42
C VAL A 59 2.09 -13.64 -6.31
N LEU A 60 2.99 -14.38 -5.66
CA LEU A 60 3.84 -13.82 -4.59
C LEU A 60 4.78 -12.74 -5.13
N GLN A 61 5.43 -12.98 -6.29
CA GLN A 61 6.29 -11.99 -6.93
C GLN A 61 5.51 -10.71 -7.25
N LYS A 62 4.34 -10.81 -7.87
CA LYS A 62 3.49 -9.65 -8.17
C LYS A 62 3.07 -8.91 -6.90
N SER A 63 2.72 -9.63 -5.84
CA SER A 63 2.34 -9.05 -4.55
C SER A 63 3.50 -8.27 -3.93
N ASN A 64 4.70 -8.82 -3.95
CA ASN A 64 5.91 -8.14 -3.46
C ASN A 64 6.25 -6.90 -4.29
N THR A 65 6.14 -6.97 -5.62
CA THR A 65 6.33 -5.80 -6.48
C THR A 65 5.31 -4.71 -6.18
N SER A 66 4.03 -5.07 -5.99
CA SER A 66 2.99 -4.10 -5.61
C SER A 66 3.24 -3.47 -4.24
N LEU A 67 3.66 -4.25 -3.24
CA LEU A 67 4.03 -3.73 -1.92
C LEU A 67 5.26 -2.83 -2.00
N GLY A 68 6.25 -3.16 -2.83
CA GLY A 68 7.41 -2.30 -3.09
C GLY A 68 7.00 -0.94 -3.65
N ALA A 69 6.18 -0.93 -4.70
CA ALA A 69 5.66 0.31 -5.29
C ALA A 69 4.85 1.16 -4.29
N MET A 70 4.04 0.52 -3.43
CA MET A 70 3.31 1.21 -2.36
C MET A 70 4.24 1.79 -1.30
N SER A 71 5.27 1.05 -0.90
CA SER A 71 6.28 1.51 0.07
C SER A 71 7.04 2.72 -0.45
N GLU A 72 7.47 2.69 -1.72
CA GLU A 72 8.11 3.83 -2.39
C GLU A 72 7.17 5.05 -2.45
N GLY A 73 5.92 4.85 -2.86
CA GLY A 73 4.91 5.91 -2.87
C GLY A 73 4.64 6.52 -1.49
N LEU A 74 4.68 5.72 -0.43
CA LEU A 74 4.51 6.20 0.95
C LEU A 74 5.69 7.06 1.40
N VAL A 75 6.92 6.74 1.00
CA VAL A 75 8.10 7.58 1.26
C VAL A 75 7.94 8.93 0.56
N ALA A 76 7.61 8.92 -0.74
CA ALA A 76 7.36 10.14 -1.50
C ALA A 76 6.22 10.99 -0.90
N PHE A 77 5.17 10.34 -0.38
CA PHE A 77 4.07 11.03 0.30
C PHE A 77 4.51 11.72 1.61
N LYS A 78 5.35 11.07 2.41
CA LYS A 78 5.91 11.67 3.63
C LYS A 78 6.79 12.88 3.31
N GLU A 79 7.60 12.80 2.27
CA GLU A 79 8.42 13.91 1.78
C GLU A 79 7.56 15.08 1.31
N PHE A 80 6.48 14.82 0.55
CA PHE A 80 5.53 15.85 0.14
C PHE A 80 4.86 16.54 1.33
N LYS A 81 4.50 15.79 2.38
CA LYS A 81 3.94 16.38 3.60
C LYS A 81 4.96 17.20 4.39
N ALA A 82 6.22 16.75 4.46
CA ALA A 82 7.30 17.48 5.12
C ALA A 82 7.65 18.80 4.42
N VAL A 83 7.52 18.87 3.09
CA VAL A 83 7.71 20.13 2.33
C VAL A 83 6.58 21.13 2.56
N ARG A 84 5.37 20.68 2.93
CA ARG A 84 4.23 21.56 3.26
C ARG A 84 4.31 22.21 4.65
N GLU A 85 5.11 21.70 5.57
CA GLU A 85 5.43 22.35 6.84
C GLU A 85 6.92 22.69 6.92
N PRO A 86 7.35 23.79 6.27
CA PRO A 86 7.69 24.96 7.07
C PRO A 86 7.42 26.28 6.31
N ALA A 87 6.24 26.84 6.53
CA ALA A 87 6.07 28.29 6.44
C ALA A 87 5.13 28.70 7.57
N SER A 88 5.69 28.78 8.78
CA SER A 88 5.12 29.65 9.81
C SER A 88 5.19 31.06 9.25
N GLU A 89 4.13 31.45 8.52
CA GLU A 89 3.85 32.82 8.10
C GLU A 89 3.93 33.71 9.34
N LYS A 90 5.06 34.40 9.52
CA LYS A 90 5.08 35.60 10.35
C LYS A 90 4.20 36.63 9.62
N PRO A 91 3.14 37.15 10.25
CA PRO A 91 2.29 38.13 9.59
C PRO A 91 3.12 39.38 9.25
N PRO A 92 2.93 40.00 8.07
CA PRO A 92 3.63 41.22 7.71
C PRO A 92 3.22 42.33 8.69
N LYS A 93 4.20 42.93 9.38
CA LYS A 93 4.00 44.17 10.15
C LYS A 93 3.58 45.27 9.18
N LEU A 94 2.32 45.69 9.26
CA LEU A 94 1.81 46.89 8.61
C LEU A 94 2.65 48.10 9.08
N HIS A 95 3.39 48.71 8.15
CA HIS A 95 4.03 50.01 8.38
C HIS A 95 2.94 51.10 8.48
N PRO A 96 3.04 52.04 9.44
CA PRO A 96 2.19 53.22 9.42
C PRO A 96 2.65 54.17 8.29
N VAL A 97 1.71 54.55 7.43
CA VAL A 97 1.89 55.63 6.43
C VAL A 97 2.07 56.96 7.17
N PRO A 98 3.14 57.75 6.92
CA PRO A 98 3.21 59.11 7.42
C PRO A 98 2.28 60.00 6.60
N SER A 99 1.28 60.59 7.25
CA SER A 99 0.38 61.60 6.70
C SER A 99 1.19 62.86 6.32
N GLN A 100 1.44 63.06 5.02
CA GLN A 100 1.89 64.33 4.50
C GLN A 100 0.68 65.28 4.37
N SER A 101 0.49 66.13 5.37
CA SER A 101 -0.39 67.28 5.31
C SER A 101 0.27 68.40 4.51
N GLN A 102 -0.12 68.54 3.24
CA GLN A 102 0.07 69.79 2.49
C GLN A 102 -1.10 69.98 1.54
N PHE A 103 -2.04 70.85 1.91
CA PHE A 103 -2.71 71.72 0.94
C PHE A 103 -2.96 73.07 1.61
N SER A 104 -2.10 74.02 1.25
CA SER A 104 -2.38 75.45 1.32
C SER A 104 -3.48 75.79 0.33
N SER A 105 -4.36 76.72 0.69
CA SER A 105 -4.77 77.80 -0.22
C SER A 105 -5.45 78.96 0.53
N PRO A 106 -5.46 80.16 -0.07
CA PRO A 106 -5.54 81.43 0.64
C PRO A 106 -6.85 82.20 0.42
N ILE A 107 -6.90 83.37 1.08
CA ILE A 107 -7.84 84.53 1.00
C ILE A 107 -8.89 84.54 2.12
#